data_AF-A0A9W4X3I6-F1
#
_entry.id   AF-A0A9W4X3I6-F1
#
_cell.length_a   1.000
_cell.length_b   1.000
_cell.length_c   1.000
_cell.angle_alpha   90.00
_cell.angle_beta   90.00
_cell.angle_gamma   90.00
#
_symmetry.space_group_name_H-M   'P 1'
#
loop_
_entity.id
_entity.type
_entity.pdbx_description
1 polymer ?
#
loop_
_entity_poly.entity_id
_entity_poly.type
_entity_poly.pdbx_seq_one_letter_code
_entity_poly.pdbx_strand_id
1 'polypeptide(L)'
;MFTKLVYKAVMCLGLTLVMQQSVLAQAKTKDELKAEREVLKSEMKSKDAEDRKAKLEKLTEPKTSGISSIDGLASNSTQMLTSTKEINVLIPEMYKRTVGESVDGVADVTVKKPTLDELSALGLNIATQIKTVSDASATIATASSDLKSAGMMQAPKGAKSLGYSKDVLALVLPELNLNLKVVNNLISTLKSSGNY
;
A
#
# COMPACT_ATOMS: atom_id res chain seq x y z
N MET A 1 10.52 -36.14 -51.66
CA MET A 1 9.55 -35.17 -51.08
C MET A 1 9.27 -35.41 -49.59
N PHE A 2 9.41 -36.63 -49.07
CA PHE A 2 9.11 -36.97 -47.65
C PHE A 2 10.13 -36.48 -46.60
N THR A 3 11.39 -36.23 -46.97
CA THR A 3 12.44 -35.81 -46.03
C THR A 3 12.35 -34.33 -45.60
N LYS A 4 11.71 -33.46 -46.39
CA LYS A 4 11.51 -32.04 -46.02
C LYS A 4 10.31 -31.81 -45.08
N LEU A 5 9.38 -32.77 -44.99
CA LEU A 5 8.19 -32.65 -44.15
C LEU A 5 8.50 -32.99 -42.68
N VAL A 6 9.37 -33.98 -42.44
CA VAL A 6 9.75 -34.42 -41.10
C VAL A 6 10.59 -33.36 -40.37
N TYR A 7 11.45 -32.63 -41.07
CA TYR A 7 12.29 -31.59 -40.46
C TYR A 7 11.49 -30.36 -39.99
N LYS A 8 10.38 -30.02 -40.67
CA LYS A 8 9.48 -28.94 -40.24
C LYS A 8 8.59 -29.35 -39.07
N ALA A 9 8.19 -30.61 -38.99
CA ALA A 9 7.41 -31.11 -37.85
C ALA A 9 8.25 -31.15 -36.56
N VAL A 10 9.53 -31.54 -36.64
CA VAL A 10 10.42 -31.58 -35.48
C VAL A 10 10.86 -30.18 -35.01
N MET A 11 11.03 -29.22 -35.93
CA MET A 11 11.34 -27.83 -35.56
C MET A 11 10.13 -27.08 -34.96
N CYS A 12 8.90 -27.39 -35.35
CA CYS A 12 7.71 -26.82 -34.70
C CYS A 12 7.45 -27.44 -33.32
N LEU A 13 7.71 -28.73 -33.12
CA LEU A 13 7.57 -29.38 -31.80
C LEU A 13 8.69 -29.03 -30.82
N GLY A 14 9.91 -28.73 -31.32
CA GLY A 14 11.02 -28.25 -30.49
C GLY A 14 10.87 -26.80 -30.02
N LEU A 15 10.20 -25.94 -30.80
CA LEU A 15 9.97 -24.54 -30.41
C LEU A 15 8.74 -24.34 -29.51
N THR A 16 7.75 -25.23 -29.57
CA THR A 16 6.57 -25.15 -28.69
C THR A 16 6.82 -25.71 -27.29
N LEU A 17 7.87 -26.53 -27.10
CA LEU A 17 8.21 -27.06 -25.77
C LEU A 17 8.97 -26.07 -24.87
N VAL A 18 9.44 -24.94 -25.41
CA VAL A 18 10.15 -23.90 -24.63
C VAL A 18 9.22 -22.74 -24.22
N MET A 19 8.00 -22.65 -24.78
CA MET A 19 7.00 -21.64 -24.39
C MET A 19 5.85 -22.19 -23.54
N GLN A 20 5.93 -23.44 -23.09
CA GLN A 20 5.01 -24.01 -22.09
C GLN A 20 5.64 -24.20 -20.70
N GLN A 21 6.75 -23.52 -20.42
CA GLN A 21 7.08 -23.23 -19.03
C GLN A 21 6.07 -22.21 -18.49
N SER A 22 4.96 -22.75 -18.01
CA SER A 22 4.40 -22.34 -16.73
C SER A 22 4.10 -20.84 -16.62
N VAL A 23 2.86 -20.48 -16.97
CA VAL A 23 2.10 -19.50 -16.18
C VAL A 23 1.81 -20.12 -14.80
N LEU A 24 2.87 -20.51 -14.09
CA LEU A 24 2.92 -20.48 -12.64
C LEU A 24 3.49 -19.09 -12.37
N ALA A 25 2.91 -18.34 -11.45
CA ALA A 25 3.55 -17.14 -10.94
C ALA A 25 4.93 -17.54 -10.40
N GLN A 26 5.96 -17.43 -11.24
CA GLN A 26 7.31 -17.84 -10.87
C GLN A 26 7.71 -16.92 -9.73
N ALA A 27 8.03 -17.50 -8.57
CA ALA A 27 8.49 -16.72 -7.44
C ALA A 27 9.68 -15.87 -7.90
N LYS A 28 9.60 -14.55 -7.66
CA LYS A 28 10.66 -13.62 -8.03
C LYS A 28 12.00 -14.13 -7.49
N THR A 29 13.03 -14.07 -8.32
CA THR A 29 14.39 -14.39 -7.93
C THR A 29 14.86 -13.44 -6.83
N LYS A 30 15.90 -13.84 -6.08
CA LYS A 30 16.48 -12.98 -5.02
C LYS A 30 16.98 -11.65 -5.58
N ASP A 31 17.53 -11.65 -6.80
CA ASP A 31 18.04 -10.45 -7.46
C ASP A 31 16.90 -9.53 -7.91
N GLU A 32 15.80 -10.07 -8.45
CA GLU A 32 14.59 -9.29 -8.77
C GLU A 32 13.96 -8.68 -7.52
N LEU A 33 13.90 -9.44 -6.41
CA LEU A 33 13.39 -8.94 -5.13
C LEU A 33 14.25 -7.81 -4.56
N LYS A 34 15.58 -7.93 -4.70
CA LYS A 34 16.51 -6.88 -4.29
C LYS A 34 16.37 -5.64 -5.17
N ALA A 35 16.28 -5.80 -6.49
CA ALA A 35 16.09 -4.68 -7.41
C ALA A 35 14.77 -3.94 -7.16
N GLU A 36 13.66 -4.67 -6.99
CA GLU A 36 12.38 -4.08 -6.59
C GLU A 36 12.47 -3.34 -5.25
N ARG A 37 13.21 -3.90 -4.29
CA ARG A 37 13.41 -3.27 -2.99
C ARG A 37 14.14 -1.94 -3.10
N GLU A 38 15.18 -1.84 -3.93
CA GLU A 38 15.87 -0.56 -4.13
C GLU A 38 14.95 0.49 -4.75
N VAL A 39 14.09 0.10 -5.71
CA VAL A 39 13.06 1.00 -6.26
C VAL A 39 12.10 1.46 -5.17
N LEU A 40 11.60 0.54 -4.34
CA LEU A 40 10.68 0.87 -3.25
C LEU A 40 11.33 1.74 -2.17
N LYS A 41 12.61 1.50 -1.86
CA LYS A 41 13.42 2.33 -0.95
C LYS A 41 13.54 3.75 -1.50
N SER A 42 13.78 3.91 -2.81
CA SER A 42 13.77 5.22 -3.47
C SER A 42 12.38 5.86 -3.48
N GLU A 43 11.30 5.10 -3.72
CA GLU A 43 9.93 5.61 -3.70
C GLU A 43 9.54 6.10 -2.28
N MET A 44 9.91 5.36 -1.23
CA MET A 44 9.70 5.74 0.18
C MET A 44 10.43 7.03 0.59
N LYS A 45 11.57 7.32 -0.07
CA LYS A 45 12.40 8.50 0.13
C LYS A 45 12.17 9.61 -0.90
N SER A 46 11.23 9.38 -1.82
CA SER A 46 10.89 10.40 -2.81
C SER A 46 10.31 11.60 -2.10
N LYS A 47 10.59 12.79 -2.64
CA LYS A 47 10.02 14.04 -2.13
C LYS A 47 8.50 13.97 -2.00
N ASP A 48 7.83 13.31 -2.95
CA ASP A 48 6.38 13.14 -2.93
C ASP A 48 5.90 12.30 -1.74
N ALA A 49 6.64 11.25 -1.37
CA ALA A 49 6.32 10.43 -0.20
C ALA A 49 6.59 11.17 1.11
N GLU A 50 7.70 11.88 1.21
CA GLU A 50 8.03 12.69 2.39
C GLU A 50 7.04 13.85 2.59
N ASP A 51 6.72 14.57 1.50
CA ASP A 51 5.73 15.66 1.53
C ASP A 51 4.34 15.13 1.90
N ARG A 52 3.96 13.94 1.43
CA ARG A 52 2.70 13.30 1.80
C ARG A 52 2.65 12.92 3.29
N LYS A 53 3.70 12.30 3.82
CA LYS A 53 3.83 12.02 5.26
C LYS A 53 3.76 13.30 6.09
N ALA A 54 4.48 14.35 5.69
CA ALA A 54 4.45 15.64 6.36
C ALA A 54 3.06 16.30 6.32
N LYS A 55 2.30 16.14 5.23
CA LYS A 55 0.91 16.61 5.15
C LYS A 55 -0.02 15.81 6.07
N LEU A 56 0.10 14.48 6.09
CA LEU A 56 -0.64 13.62 7.02
C LEU A 56 -0.39 14.05 8.48
N GLU A 57 0.84 14.42 8.84
CA GLU A 57 1.15 14.89 10.19
C GLU A 57 0.46 16.19 10.60
N LYS A 58 0.23 17.09 9.63
CA LYS A 58 -0.39 18.40 9.86
C LYS A 58 -1.92 18.37 9.90
N LEU A 59 -2.53 17.30 9.41
CA LEU A 59 -3.98 17.16 9.40
C LEU A 59 -4.50 16.98 10.82
N THR A 60 -5.46 17.83 11.19
CA THR A 60 -6.10 17.83 12.50
C THR A 60 -7.60 17.70 12.34
N GLU A 61 -8.21 16.88 13.19
CA GLU A 61 -9.65 16.68 13.15
C GLU A 61 -10.39 17.99 13.41
N PRO A 62 -11.33 18.38 12.54
CA PRO A 62 -12.15 19.55 12.75
C PRO A 62 -13.20 19.31 13.84
N LYS A 63 -13.72 20.40 14.42
CA LYS A 63 -14.86 20.29 15.33
C LYS A 63 -16.09 19.78 14.59
N THR A 64 -16.93 19.02 15.29
CA THR A 64 -18.20 18.50 14.78
C THR A 64 -19.04 19.59 14.11
N SER A 65 -19.54 19.27 12.91
CA SER A 65 -20.36 20.14 12.10
C SER A 65 -21.84 20.11 12.50
N GLY A 66 -22.28 19.04 13.14
CA GLY A 66 -23.69 18.77 13.43
C GLY A 66 -24.44 18.13 12.25
N ILE A 67 -23.73 17.73 11.19
CA ILE A 67 -24.27 16.98 10.05
C ILE A 67 -23.73 15.55 10.18
N SER A 68 -24.59 14.61 10.59
CA SER A 68 -24.16 13.27 11.01
C SER A 68 -23.35 12.50 9.97
N SER A 69 -23.68 12.61 8.69
CA SER A 69 -22.93 11.96 7.61
C SER A 69 -21.51 12.52 7.46
N ILE A 70 -21.33 13.83 7.63
CA ILE A 70 -20.03 14.50 7.56
C ILE A 70 -19.22 14.23 8.84
N ASP A 71 -19.87 14.27 10.00
CA ASP A 71 -19.21 14.03 11.28
C ASP A 71 -18.73 12.57 11.40
N GLY A 72 -19.55 11.61 10.95
CA GLY A 72 -19.16 10.20 10.85
C GLY A 72 -18.01 10.00 9.86
N LEU A 73 -18.05 10.65 8.70
CA LEU A 73 -16.96 10.59 7.73
C LEU A 73 -15.66 11.19 8.29
N ALA A 74 -15.72 12.33 8.96
CA ALA A 74 -14.56 12.96 9.58
C ALA A 74 -13.94 12.07 10.66
N SER A 75 -14.75 11.47 11.53
CA SER A 75 -14.26 10.54 12.57
C SER A 75 -13.59 9.31 11.96
N ASN A 76 -14.21 8.71 10.94
CA ASN A 76 -13.61 7.58 10.21
C ASN A 76 -12.30 7.98 9.51
N SER A 77 -12.25 9.16 8.90
CA SER A 77 -11.02 9.74 8.35
C SER A 77 -9.94 9.91 9.41
N THR A 78 -10.28 10.38 10.60
CA THR A 78 -9.31 10.48 11.71
C THR A 78 -8.77 9.11 12.14
N GLN A 79 -9.61 8.08 12.22
CA GLN A 79 -9.13 6.72 12.51
C GLN A 79 -8.19 6.18 11.43
N MET A 80 -8.53 6.39 10.15
CA MET A 80 -7.68 6.01 9.02
C MET A 80 -6.34 6.76 9.04
N LEU A 81 -6.37 8.07 9.35
CA LEU A 81 -5.17 8.89 9.49
C LEU A 81 -4.26 8.35 10.60
N THR A 82 -4.82 8.10 11.79
CA THR A 82 -4.06 7.57 12.94
C THR A 82 -3.43 6.23 12.61
N SER A 83 -4.18 5.29 12.05
CA SER A 83 -3.63 3.97 11.71
C SER A 83 -2.59 4.03 10.61
N THR A 84 -2.75 4.93 9.63
CA THR A 84 -1.73 5.16 8.59
C THR A 84 -0.44 5.70 9.18
N LYS A 85 -0.51 6.60 10.16
CA LYS A 85 0.68 7.10 10.87
C LYS A 85 1.40 5.99 11.63
N GLU A 86 0.66 5.11 12.31
CA GLU A 86 1.24 3.94 12.99
C GLU A 86 1.93 2.99 12.00
N ILE A 87 1.30 2.71 10.85
CA ILE A 87 1.91 1.91 9.79
C ILE A 87 3.19 2.57 9.26
N ASN A 88 3.19 3.89 9.07
CA ASN A 88 4.37 4.62 8.59
C ASN A 88 5.58 4.52 9.52
N VAL A 89 5.35 4.32 10.83
CA VAL A 89 6.40 4.04 11.81
C VAL A 89 6.83 2.57 11.76
N LEU A 90 5.87 1.65 11.60
CA LEU A 90 6.12 0.21 11.62
C LEU A 90 6.87 -0.30 10.38
N ILE A 91 6.60 0.27 9.20
CA ILE A 91 7.17 -0.19 7.92
C ILE A 91 8.71 -0.12 7.90
N PRO A 92 9.35 1.00 8.28
CA PRO A 92 10.82 1.06 8.39
C PRO A 92 11.41 0.03 9.37
N GLU A 93 10.71 -0.27 10.47
CA GLU A 93 11.15 -1.29 11.43
C GLU A 93 11.11 -2.69 10.81
N MET A 94 10.00 -3.04 10.16
CA MET A 94 9.82 -4.33 9.47
C MET A 94 10.82 -4.49 8.32
N TYR A 95 11.09 -3.41 7.59
CA TYR A 95 12.15 -3.37 6.59
C TYR A 95 13.50 -3.71 7.20
N LYS A 96 13.90 -3.00 8.28
CA LYS A 96 15.18 -3.21 8.95
C LYS A 96 15.32 -4.66 9.44
N ARG A 97 14.30 -5.17 10.12
CA ARG A 97 14.30 -6.55 10.65
C ARG A 97 14.34 -7.61 9.55
N THR A 98 13.77 -7.36 8.37
CA THR A 98 13.78 -8.31 7.26
C THR A 98 15.10 -8.30 6.50
N VAL A 99 15.63 -7.11 6.22
CA VAL A 99 16.78 -6.90 5.34
C VAL A 99 18.11 -6.92 6.09
N GLY A 100 18.10 -6.58 7.39
CA GLY A 100 19.30 -6.34 8.18
C GLY A 100 19.94 -4.99 7.89
N GLU A 101 19.20 -4.05 7.30
CA GLU A 101 19.65 -2.70 6.94
C GLU A 101 18.47 -1.73 7.09
N SER A 102 18.70 -0.54 7.65
CA SER A 102 17.68 0.51 7.68
C SER A 102 17.35 1.01 6.27
N VAL A 103 16.22 1.71 6.12
CA VAL A 103 15.89 2.42 4.86
C VAL A 103 16.96 3.46 4.51
N ASP A 104 17.80 3.85 5.47
CA ASP A 104 18.93 4.77 5.30
C ASP A 104 20.27 4.13 4.95
N GLY A 105 20.33 2.80 4.84
CA GLY A 105 21.59 2.12 4.51
C GLY A 105 22.42 1.70 5.73
N VAL A 106 21.88 1.84 6.94
CA VAL A 106 22.60 1.46 8.17
C VAL A 106 22.39 -0.01 8.44
N ALA A 107 23.45 -0.82 8.32
CA ALA A 107 23.41 -2.25 8.59
C ALA A 107 23.16 -2.56 10.08
N ASP A 108 22.26 -3.49 10.36
CA ASP A 108 21.95 -4.02 11.68
C ASP A 108 21.43 -5.45 11.54
N VAL A 109 22.33 -6.42 11.65
CA VAL A 109 22.04 -7.86 11.52
C VAL A 109 21.70 -8.52 12.86
N THR A 110 21.66 -7.74 13.94
CA THR A 110 21.45 -8.26 15.30
C THR A 110 19.98 -8.31 15.70
N VAL A 111 19.11 -7.66 14.90
CA VAL A 111 17.67 -7.62 15.16
C VAL A 111 16.95 -8.90 14.78
N LYS A 112 15.96 -9.27 15.60
CA LYS A 112 15.10 -10.43 15.34
C LYS A 112 14.32 -10.21 14.05
N LYS A 113 14.50 -11.12 13.08
CA LYS A 113 13.71 -11.15 11.85
C LYS A 113 12.22 -11.28 12.16
N PRO A 114 11.34 -10.63 11.40
CA PRO A 114 9.91 -10.82 11.57
C PRO A 114 9.51 -12.21 11.06
N THR A 115 8.45 -12.77 11.62
CA THR A 115 7.83 -14.00 11.11
C THR A 115 7.01 -13.70 9.86
N LEU A 116 6.74 -14.75 9.08
CA LEU A 116 5.85 -14.62 7.93
C LEU A 116 4.44 -14.17 8.36
N ASP A 117 3.97 -14.63 9.53
CA ASP A 117 2.67 -14.25 10.09
C ASP A 117 2.62 -12.77 10.49
N GLU A 118 3.67 -12.24 11.11
CA GLU A 118 3.78 -10.80 11.44
C GLU A 118 3.62 -9.94 10.18
N LEU A 119 4.36 -10.25 9.11
CA LEU A 119 4.27 -9.50 7.86
C LEU A 119 2.94 -9.73 7.13
N SER A 120 2.41 -10.95 7.15
CA SER A 120 1.13 -11.27 6.49
C SER A 120 -0.04 -10.58 7.18
N ALA A 121 -0.04 -10.52 8.51
CA ALA A 121 -1.03 -9.78 9.29
C ALA A 121 -0.96 -8.27 9.00
N LEU A 122 0.24 -7.71 8.91
CA LEU A 122 0.42 -6.31 8.51
C LEU A 122 -0.09 -6.05 7.09
N GLY A 123 0.24 -6.92 6.14
CA GLY A 123 -0.23 -6.81 4.75
C GLY A 123 -1.76 -6.86 4.66
N LEU A 124 -2.40 -7.77 5.41
CA LEU A 124 -3.86 -7.88 5.47
C LEU A 124 -4.50 -6.64 6.12
N ASN A 125 -3.90 -6.10 7.19
CA ASN A 125 -4.35 -4.87 7.82
C ASN A 125 -4.32 -3.70 6.82
N ILE A 126 -3.20 -3.50 6.12
CA ILE A 126 -3.06 -2.44 5.10
C ILE A 126 -4.08 -2.63 3.98
N ALA A 127 -4.26 -3.84 3.47
CA ALA A 127 -5.25 -4.13 2.43
C ALA A 127 -6.70 -3.84 2.89
N THR A 128 -7.01 -4.15 4.16
CA THR A 128 -8.30 -3.83 4.77
C THR A 128 -8.50 -2.32 4.84
N GLN A 129 -7.48 -1.56 5.26
CA GLN A 129 -7.57 -0.10 5.31
C GLN A 129 -7.72 0.53 3.93
N ILE A 130 -7.06 0.00 2.89
CA ILE A 130 -7.26 0.45 1.50
C ILE A 130 -8.72 0.29 1.07
N LYS A 131 -9.34 -0.83 1.45
CA LYS A 131 -10.76 -1.06 1.21
C LYS A 131 -11.62 -0.05 1.97
N THR A 132 -11.36 0.16 3.26
CA THR A 132 -12.07 1.17 4.08
C THR A 132 -11.98 2.57 3.48
N VAL A 133 -10.82 2.98 2.96
CA VAL A 133 -10.62 4.27 2.29
C VAL A 133 -11.43 4.36 1.00
N SER A 134 -11.52 3.27 0.25
CA SER A 134 -12.33 3.19 -0.98
C SER A 134 -13.81 3.31 -0.67
N ASP A 135 -14.28 2.59 0.35
CA ASP A 135 -15.67 2.63 0.81
C ASP A 135 -16.04 4.03 1.36
N ALA A 136 -15.16 4.64 2.16
CA ALA A 136 -15.34 6.00 2.65
C ALA A 136 -15.37 7.03 1.51
N SER A 137 -14.56 6.85 0.47
CA SER A 137 -14.57 7.72 -0.71
C SER A 137 -15.92 7.68 -1.45
N ALA A 138 -16.61 6.54 -1.46
CA ALA A 138 -17.96 6.45 -2.02
C ALA A 138 -18.99 7.26 -1.22
N THR A 139 -18.80 7.40 0.10
CA THR A 139 -19.72 8.18 0.96
C THR A 139 -19.59 9.70 0.81
N ILE A 140 -18.54 10.19 0.16
CA ILE A 140 -18.30 11.63 -0.09
C ILE A 140 -19.47 12.26 -0.84
N ALA A 141 -20.08 11.54 -1.80
CA ALA A 141 -21.20 12.06 -2.58
C ALA A 141 -22.42 12.34 -1.69
N THR A 142 -22.75 11.40 -0.80
CA THR A 142 -23.82 11.56 0.20
C THR A 142 -23.52 12.72 1.14
N ALA A 143 -22.33 12.74 1.74
CA ALA A 143 -21.90 13.82 2.63
C ALA A 143 -21.93 15.21 1.94
N SER A 144 -21.59 15.26 0.65
CA SER A 144 -21.67 16.49 -0.16
C SER A 144 -23.12 16.91 -0.45
N SER A 145 -24.04 15.95 -0.59
CA SER A 145 -25.47 16.22 -0.75
C SER A 145 -26.07 16.78 0.54
N ASP A 146 -25.79 16.13 1.67
CA ASP A 146 -26.29 16.57 2.98
C ASP A 146 -25.78 17.95 3.36
N LEU A 147 -24.53 18.27 2.97
CA LEU A 147 -23.98 19.62 3.14
C LEU A 147 -24.80 20.71 2.42
N LYS A 148 -25.37 20.41 1.24
CA LYS A 148 -26.18 21.39 0.49
C LYS A 148 -27.51 21.68 1.17
N SER A 149 -28.04 20.72 1.94
CA SER A 149 -29.28 20.86 2.71
C SER A 149 -29.05 21.38 4.13
N ALA A 150 -27.79 21.62 4.52
CA ALA A 150 -27.45 22.05 5.86
C ALA A 150 -27.86 23.50 6.14
N GLY A 151 -28.23 23.79 7.39
CA GLY A 151 -28.55 25.16 7.82
C GLY A 151 -27.34 26.09 7.80
N MET A 152 -27.59 27.41 7.75
CA MET A 152 -26.54 28.44 7.66
C MET A 152 -25.43 28.33 8.72
N MET A 153 -25.75 27.81 9.91
CA MET A 153 -24.77 27.64 11.00
C MET A 153 -23.93 26.36 10.87
N GLN A 154 -24.45 25.33 10.22
CA GLN A 154 -23.81 24.02 10.06
C GLN A 154 -22.95 23.98 8.78
N ALA A 155 -23.41 24.62 7.70
CA ALA A 155 -22.77 24.54 6.39
C ALA A 155 -21.26 24.89 6.40
N PRO A 156 -20.78 25.96 7.06
CA PRO A 156 -19.34 26.25 7.08
C PRO A 156 -18.52 25.18 7.81
N LYS A 157 -19.03 24.63 8.91
CA LYS A 157 -18.36 23.56 9.67
C LYS A 157 -18.38 22.24 8.91
N GLY A 158 -19.48 21.96 8.22
CA GLY A 158 -19.64 20.79 7.36
C GLY A 158 -18.68 20.83 6.18
N ALA A 159 -18.56 21.99 5.52
CA ALA A 159 -17.61 22.18 4.42
C ALA A 159 -16.16 21.95 4.87
N LYS A 160 -15.77 22.47 6.05
CA LYS A 160 -14.45 22.23 6.64
C LYS A 160 -14.20 20.74 6.93
N SER A 161 -15.20 20.07 7.51
CA SER A 161 -15.09 18.65 7.89
C SER A 161 -15.07 17.70 6.70
N LEU A 162 -15.86 18.02 5.67
CA LEU A 162 -15.84 17.31 4.40
C LEU A 162 -14.52 17.54 3.65
N GLY A 163 -13.99 18.76 3.66
CA GLY A 163 -12.68 19.09 3.08
C GLY A 163 -11.56 18.31 3.76
N TYR A 164 -11.52 18.31 5.10
CA TYR A 164 -10.60 17.49 5.88
C TYR A 164 -10.66 16.01 5.48
N SER A 165 -11.87 15.44 5.38
CA SER A 165 -12.03 14.04 5.04
C SER A 165 -11.50 13.72 3.63
N LYS A 166 -11.75 14.61 2.66
CA LYS A 166 -11.20 14.49 1.30
C LYS A 166 -9.67 14.53 1.29
N ASP A 167 -9.08 15.46 2.04
CA ASP A 167 -7.63 15.60 2.15
C ASP A 167 -7.00 14.35 2.79
N VAL A 168 -7.61 13.82 3.87
CA VAL A 168 -7.18 12.57 4.48
C VAL A 168 -7.22 11.43 3.47
N LEU A 169 -8.37 11.19 2.83
CA LEU A 169 -8.54 10.05 1.92
C LEU A 169 -7.58 10.14 0.72
N ALA A 170 -7.37 11.33 0.17
CA ALA A 170 -6.46 11.57 -0.95
C ALA A 170 -4.98 11.32 -0.58
N LEU A 171 -4.60 11.52 0.68
CA LEU A 171 -3.22 11.29 1.15
C LEU A 171 -3.02 9.87 1.68
N VAL A 172 -4.01 9.30 2.37
CA VAL A 172 -3.92 7.97 2.99
C VAL A 172 -3.86 6.87 1.92
N LEU A 173 -4.69 6.95 0.87
CA LEU A 173 -4.74 5.90 -0.16
C LEU A 173 -3.38 5.64 -0.84
N PRO A 174 -2.68 6.64 -1.43
CA PRO A 174 -1.38 6.40 -2.05
C PRO A 174 -0.32 5.96 -1.04
N GLU A 175 -0.40 6.41 0.22
CA GLU A 175 0.54 6.00 1.26
C GLU A 175 0.37 4.53 1.66
N LEU A 176 -0.87 4.08 1.87
CA LEU A 176 -1.16 2.68 2.16
C LEU A 176 -0.79 1.76 0.98
N ASN A 177 -0.98 2.22 -0.26
CA ASN A 177 -0.55 1.44 -1.43
C ASN A 177 0.96 1.28 -1.48
N LEU A 178 1.73 2.33 -1.20
CA LEU A 178 3.18 2.25 -1.10
C LEU A 178 3.60 1.27 0.01
N ASN A 179 3.01 1.40 1.20
CA ASN A 179 3.28 0.52 2.33
C ASN A 179 2.95 -0.96 2.00
N LEU A 180 1.85 -1.22 1.29
CA LEU A 180 1.49 -2.58 0.86
C LEU A 180 2.52 -3.17 -0.11
N LYS A 181 3.01 -2.39 -1.08
CA LYS A 181 4.08 -2.84 -1.98
C LYS A 181 5.33 -3.23 -1.19
N VAL A 182 5.72 -2.42 -0.21
CA VAL A 182 6.86 -2.70 0.67
C VAL A 182 6.66 -4.00 1.41
N VAL A 183 5.54 -4.18 2.11
CA VAL A 183 5.25 -5.41 2.87
C VAL A 183 5.24 -6.64 1.97
N ASN A 184 4.65 -6.57 0.78
CA ASN A 184 4.64 -7.68 -0.18
C ASN A 184 6.05 -8.06 -0.65
N ASN A 185 6.93 -7.08 -0.86
CA ASN A 185 8.34 -7.35 -1.16
C ASN A 185 9.06 -8.00 0.04
N LEU A 186 8.80 -7.53 1.28
CA LEU A 186 9.38 -8.12 2.49
C LEU A 186 8.92 -9.57 2.70
N ILE A 187 7.63 -9.86 2.51
CA ILE A 187 7.06 -11.22 2.55
C ILE A 187 7.78 -12.11 1.54
N SER A 188 7.91 -11.64 0.30
CA SER A 188 8.56 -12.39 -0.78
C SER A 188 10.04 -12.63 -0.48
N THR A 189 10.70 -11.64 0.13
CA THR A 189 12.08 -11.73 0.60
C THR A 189 12.24 -12.82 1.66
N LEU A 190 11.39 -12.84 2.69
CA LEU A 190 11.43 -13.89 3.72
C LEU A 190 11.21 -15.28 3.11
N LYS A 191 10.19 -15.45 2.26
CA LYS A 191 9.92 -16.71 1.56
C LYS A 191 11.11 -17.18 0.72
N SER A 192 11.77 -16.27 -0.02
CA SER A 192 12.95 -16.59 -0.83
C SER A 192 14.18 -17.02 -0.02
N SER A 193 14.21 -16.67 1.27
CA SER A 193 15.33 -16.94 2.18
C SER A 193 15.15 -18.24 2.99
N GLY A 194 14.04 -18.95 2.83
CA GLY A 194 13.73 -20.19 3.57
C GLY A 194 13.43 -19.97 5.06
N ASN A 195 13.16 -18.71 5.47
CA ASN A 195 12.77 -18.37 6.84
C ASN A 195 11.24 -18.32 6.93
N TYR A 196 10.59 -19.46 7.17
CA TYR A 196 9.16 -19.61 7.43
C TYR A 196 8.91 -20.52 8.63
#